data_AF-A0A7W1NK91-F1
#
_entry.id   AF-A0A7W1NK91-F1
#
_cell.length_a   1.000
_cell.length_b   1.000
_cell.length_c   1.000
_cell.angle_alpha   90.00
_cell.angle_beta   90.00
_cell.angle_gamma   90.00
#
_symmetry.space_group_name_H-M   'P 1'
#
loop_
_entity.id
_entity.type
_entity.pdbx_description
1 polymer ?
#
loop_
_entity_poly.entity_id
_entity_poly.type
_entity_poly.pdbx_seq_one_letter_code
_entity_poly.pdbx_strand_id
1 'polypeptide(L)'
;MAFTIYISNTSSELDNVRAVLLQQITEKGMTADWLNDDERQRPDMLDIVRRKIASADAFISLVTYLHGWTPADTGSKSLTEIECDLALEDVKPSAILLPEANSDIDTYLRMQALDQTDAERASQQAFWQKLQERGAAITYSDVTDFSRKLTTILTRWSTQAPPPPSTPLPAAESAPSLSRDKRDNLFATDTINIDELAEVVAEKTAAKIEEVQQKRDQELAEQTLKYNEALKLKPGELVFGKPSSSSQFMGDIFMIMPFADAFNGIYTDVIRPLVKDLGLSITRGDEFTSANGIIMEEVWSALNNCQFVIAEITGGNDNVFYELGIAHTLNKPALLITQATKPESVPFDIRHLRYIQYDNTVAGGGKLRDDLKASITRLLSDLHEGWGKQTTP
;
A
#
# COMPACT_ATOMS: atom_id res chain seq x y z
N MET A 1 30.59 -3.92 -16.10
CA MET A 1 30.09 -3.82 -14.71
C MET A 1 28.57 -3.87 -14.79
N ALA A 2 27.90 -4.50 -13.83
CA ALA A 2 26.44 -4.51 -13.80
C ALA A 2 25.95 -3.09 -13.45
N PHE A 3 24.96 -2.59 -14.20
CA PHE A 3 24.37 -1.27 -13.94
C PHE A 3 23.69 -1.28 -12.57
N THR A 4 24.16 -0.46 -11.66
CA THR A 4 23.74 -0.47 -10.24
C THR A 4 22.81 0.70 -9.94
N ILE A 5 21.69 0.41 -9.28
CA ILE A 5 20.67 1.40 -8.92
C ILE A 5 20.59 1.45 -7.40
N TYR A 6 20.81 2.64 -6.83
CA TYR A 6 20.53 2.87 -5.42
C TYR A 6 19.04 3.16 -5.23
N ILE A 7 18.39 2.43 -4.32
CA ILE A 7 16.96 2.59 -4.01
C ILE A 7 16.81 3.24 -2.63
N SER A 8 16.25 4.45 -2.64
CA SER A 8 15.84 5.23 -1.48
C SER A 8 14.43 4.85 -1.04
N ASN A 9 14.24 4.84 0.28
CA ASN A 9 13.03 4.46 1.01
C ASN A 9 12.48 3.06 0.67
N THR A 10 12.45 2.22 1.70
CA THR A 10 11.84 0.90 1.63
C THR A 10 10.95 0.67 2.84
N SER A 11 10.04 1.61 3.09
CA SER A 11 8.99 1.41 4.11
C SER A 11 8.11 0.22 3.70
N SER A 12 7.61 -0.52 4.69
CA SER A 12 6.71 -1.65 4.48
C SER A 12 5.39 -1.25 3.82
N GLU A 13 5.04 0.04 3.81
CA GLU A 13 3.83 0.59 3.18
C GLU A 13 3.84 0.43 1.65
N LEU A 14 5.02 0.25 1.07
CA LEU A 14 5.21 0.12 -0.38
C LEU A 14 5.67 -1.28 -0.78
N ASP A 15 5.48 -2.30 0.04
CA ASP A 15 5.95 -3.66 -0.25
C ASP A 15 5.49 -4.17 -1.64
N ASN A 16 4.24 -3.89 -2.02
CA ASN A 16 3.70 -4.24 -3.33
C ASN A 16 4.37 -3.50 -4.50
N VAL A 17 4.68 -2.22 -4.32
CA VAL A 17 5.39 -1.40 -5.30
C VAL A 17 6.87 -1.79 -5.37
N ARG A 18 7.47 -2.10 -4.21
CA ARG A 18 8.86 -2.53 -4.05
C ARG A 18 9.11 -3.88 -4.71
N ALA A 19 8.19 -4.83 -4.55
CA ALA A 19 8.30 -6.15 -5.19
C ALA A 19 8.38 -6.01 -6.72
N VAL A 20 7.49 -5.19 -7.30
CA VAL A 20 7.50 -4.87 -8.74
C VAL A 20 8.80 -4.15 -9.15
N LEU A 21 9.27 -3.21 -8.33
CA LEU A 21 10.52 -2.49 -8.57
C LEU A 21 11.72 -3.43 -8.67
N LEU A 22 11.92 -4.28 -7.65
CA LEU A 22 13.04 -5.21 -7.58
C LEU A 22 12.96 -6.27 -8.69
N GLN A 23 11.75 -6.76 -8.99
CA GLN A 23 11.53 -7.70 -10.09
C GLN A 23 11.98 -7.09 -11.43
N GLN A 24 11.52 -5.88 -11.77
CA GLN A 24 11.84 -5.25 -13.06
C GLN A 24 13.31 -4.85 -13.18
N ILE A 25 13.94 -4.42 -12.10
CA ILE A 25 15.40 -4.16 -12.08
C ILE A 25 16.16 -5.45 -12.41
N THR A 26 15.78 -6.56 -11.77
CA THR A 26 16.41 -7.88 -11.97
C THR A 26 16.19 -8.38 -13.40
N GLU A 27 14.97 -8.26 -13.94
CA GLU A 27 14.63 -8.64 -15.33
C GLU A 27 15.44 -7.86 -16.38
N LYS A 28 15.87 -6.64 -16.07
CA LYS A 28 16.73 -5.82 -16.93
C LYS A 28 18.23 -6.10 -16.75
N GLY A 29 18.60 -7.05 -15.90
CA GLY A 29 20.00 -7.39 -15.62
C GLY A 29 20.75 -6.31 -14.83
N MET A 30 20.01 -5.44 -14.14
CA MET A 30 20.55 -4.38 -13.28
C MET A 30 20.62 -4.88 -11.84
N THR A 31 21.44 -4.23 -11.01
CA THR A 31 21.59 -4.58 -9.58
C THR A 31 21.00 -3.48 -8.71
N ALA A 32 20.15 -3.84 -7.75
CA ALA A 32 19.66 -2.91 -6.74
C ALA A 32 20.58 -2.92 -5.52
N ASP A 33 20.91 -1.74 -4.99
CA ASP A 33 21.56 -1.55 -3.69
C ASP A 33 20.72 -0.57 -2.85
N TRP A 34 20.77 -0.71 -1.54
CA TRP A 34 20.07 0.13 -0.58
C TRP A 34 20.79 0.09 0.76
N LEU A 35 20.43 1.00 1.67
CA LEU A 35 20.93 0.96 3.03
C LEU A 35 20.28 -0.19 3.82
N ASN A 36 21.06 -1.20 4.19
CA ASN A 36 20.55 -2.36 4.95
C ASN A 36 20.43 -2.06 6.46
N ASP A 37 19.74 -2.93 7.19
CA ASP A 37 19.43 -2.68 8.62
C ASP A 37 20.67 -2.64 9.51
N ASP A 38 21.70 -3.43 9.21
CA ASP A 38 22.97 -3.38 9.94
C ASP A 38 23.70 -2.05 9.69
N GLU A 39 23.71 -1.57 8.45
CA GLU A 39 24.29 -0.28 8.06
C GLU A 39 23.54 0.91 8.66
N ARG A 40 22.21 0.80 8.83
CA ARG A 40 21.38 1.83 9.48
C ARG A 40 21.76 2.08 10.94
N GLN A 41 22.26 1.06 11.64
CA GLN A 41 22.66 1.17 13.04
C GLN A 41 24.09 1.69 13.23
N ARG A 42 24.84 1.93 12.15
CA ARG A 42 26.24 2.35 12.24
C ARG A 42 26.36 3.86 12.47
N PRO A 43 27.33 4.31 13.27
CA PRO A 43 27.60 5.74 13.46
C PRO A 43 28.00 6.47 12.17
N ASP A 44 28.63 5.77 11.22
CA ASP A 44 29.07 6.31 9.93
C ASP A 44 28.02 6.14 8.81
N MET A 45 26.75 5.90 9.15
CA MET A 45 25.67 5.59 8.21
C MET A 45 25.53 6.63 7.09
N LEU A 46 25.58 7.93 7.38
CA LEU A 46 25.48 8.97 6.35
C LEU A 46 26.64 8.92 5.34
N ASP A 47 27.83 8.53 5.78
CA ASP A 47 28.98 8.35 4.88
C ASP A 47 28.87 7.04 4.08
N ILE A 48 28.18 6.03 4.59
CA ILE A 48 27.81 4.83 3.83
C ILE A 48 26.82 5.19 2.72
N VAL A 49 25.74 5.91 3.06
CA VAL A 49 24.73 6.38 2.10
C VAL A 49 25.37 7.19 0.99
N ARG A 50 26.19 8.19 1.35
CA ARG A 50 26.93 9.01 0.36
C ARG A 50 27.78 8.15 -0.57
N ARG A 51 28.55 7.19 -0.05
CA ARG A 51 29.38 6.31 -0.88
C ARG A 51 28.55 5.41 -1.79
N LYS A 52 27.48 4.83 -1.27
CA LYS A 52 26.59 3.94 -2.05
C LYS A 52 25.92 4.71 -3.19
N ILE A 53 25.31 5.86 -2.87
CA ILE A 53 24.72 6.75 -3.87
C ILE A 53 25.78 7.13 -4.89
N ALA A 54 26.96 7.62 -4.48
CA ALA A 54 28.05 8.01 -5.37
C ALA A 54 28.51 6.86 -6.29
N SER A 55 28.54 5.61 -5.79
CA SER A 55 28.95 4.43 -6.56
C SER A 55 27.88 3.87 -7.51
N ALA A 56 26.60 4.19 -7.29
CA ALA A 56 25.51 3.73 -8.14
C ALA A 56 25.44 4.51 -9.46
N ASP A 57 25.04 3.84 -10.54
CA ASP A 57 24.87 4.43 -11.87
C ASP A 57 23.58 5.26 -11.97
N ALA A 58 22.55 4.89 -11.20
CA ALA A 58 21.28 5.60 -11.12
C ALA A 58 20.67 5.56 -9.72
N PHE A 59 19.67 6.41 -9.50
CA PHE A 59 18.97 6.55 -8.23
C PHE A 59 17.46 6.43 -8.43
N ILE A 60 16.79 5.63 -7.60
CA ILE A 60 15.33 5.58 -7.54
C ILE A 60 14.92 5.89 -6.11
N SER A 61 13.95 6.79 -5.92
CA SER A 61 13.34 7.02 -4.60
C SER A 61 11.83 6.81 -4.69
N LEU A 62 11.28 6.07 -3.73
CA LEU A 62 9.85 5.95 -3.53
C LEU A 62 9.42 6.87 -2.39
N VAL A 63 8.70 7.95 -2.68
CA VAL A 63 8.34 8.95 -1.66
C VAL A 63 6.87 8.79 -1.27
N THR A 64 6.62 8.63 0.04
CA THR A 64 5.27 8.50 0.63
C THR A 64 4.88 9.76 1.42
N TYR A 65 3.71 9.73 2.07
CA TYR A 65 3.24 10.79 2.96
C TYR A 65 3.86 10.78 4.36
N LEU A 66 4.54 9.68 4.73
CA LEU A 66 5.30 9.61 5.96
C LEU A 66 6.59 10.42 5.86
N HIS A 67 6.90 11.17 6.92
CA HIS A 67 8.18 11.87 7.02
C HIS A 67 9.37 10.90 7.01
N GLY A 68 9.21 9.72 7.61
CA GLY A 68 10.26 8.71 7.73
C GLY A 68 11.23 9.02 8.88
N TRP A 69 12.27 8.21 9.01
CA TRP A 69 13.24 8.33 10.10
C TRP A 69 14.19 9.51 9.89
N THR A 70 14.37 10.32 10.92
CA THR A 70 15.28 11.48 10.96
C THR A 70 16.58 11.07 11.66
N PRO A 71 17.74 11.10 10.98
CA PRO A 71 19.02 10.89 11.63
C PRO A 71 19.32 11.96 12.69
N ALA A 72 20.08 11.60 13.73
CA ALA A 72 20.59 12.60 14.67
C ALA A 72 21.47 13.62 13.92
N ASP A 73 21.44 14.88 14.36
CA ASP A 73 22.27 15.98 13.83
C ASP A 73 21.96 16.50 12.41
N THR A 74 20.85 16.07 11.77
CA THR A 74 20.48 16.53 10.41
C THR A 74 19.42 17.64 10.35
N GLY A 75 19.09 18.23 11.51
CA GLY A 75 18.27 19.44 11.57
C GLY A 75 16.87 19.27 10.98
N SER A 76 16.19 18.16 11.28
CA SER A 76 14.82 17.77 10.85
C SER A 76 14.65 17.12 9.48
N LYS A 77 15.71 16.94 8.68
CA LYS A 77 15.61 16.21 7.42
C LYS A 77 15.51 14.71 7.63
N SER A 78 14.55 14.07 6.97
CA SER A 78 14.46 12.62 6.93
C SER A 78 15.59 12.01 6.08
N LEU A 79 15.88 10.73 6.32
CA LEU A 79 16.89 10.01 5.53
C LEU A 79 16.56 10.04 4.03
N THR A 80 15.29 9.82 3.67
CA THR A 80 14.80 9.88 2.28
C THR A 80 15.06 11.25 1.64
N GLU A 81 14.86 12.34 2.38
CA GLU A 81 15.16 13.69 1.89
C GLU A 81 16.66 13.86 1.65
N ILE A 82 17.49 13.39 2.58
CA ILE A 82 18.96 13.46 2.45
C ILE A 82 19.44 12.65 1.24
N GLU A 83 18.90 11.44 1.03
CA GLU A 83 19.22 10.59 -0.11
C GLU A 83 18.83 11.26 -1.45
N CYS A 84 17.64 11.86 -1.51
CA CYS A 84 17.19 12.61 -2.69
C CYS A 84 18.07 13.84 -2.95
N ASP A 85 18.43 14.60 -1.90
CA ASP A 85 19.30 15.77 -2.04
C ASP A 85 20.68 15.37 -2.60
N LEU A 86 21.29 14.32 -2.05
CA LEU A 86 22.58 13.80 -2.52
C LEU A 86 22.52 13.34 -3.98
N ALA A 87 21.49 12.59 -4.35
CA ALA A 87 21.35 12.09 -5.72
C ALA A 87 21.13 13.21 -6.75
N LEU A 88 20.38 14.24 -6.38
CA LEU A 88 20.13 15.41 -7.23
C LEU A 88 21.37 16.32 -7.33
N GLU A 89 22.17 16.44 -6.27
CA GLU A 89 23.43 17.19 -6.27
C GLU A 89 24.50 16.52 -7.15
N ASP A 90 24.56 15.18 -7.15
CA ASP A 90 25.49 14.39 -7.97
C ASP A 90 25.09 14.31 -9.46
N VAL A 91 23.98 14.94 -9.88
CA VAL A 91 23.44 14.93 -11.26
C VAL A 91 23.27 13.51 -11.81
N LYS A 92 22.88 12.57 -10.93
CA LYS A 92 22.66 11.17 -11.34
C LYS A 92 21.36 11.03 -12.12
N PRO A 93 21.27 10.07 -13.06
CA PRO A 93 19.97 9.63 -13.58
C PRO A 93 19.08 9.19 -12.41
N SER A 94 18.10 10.04 -12.08
CA SER A 94 17.23 9.86 -10.91
C SER A 94 15.78 9.71 -11.32
N ALA A 95 15.06 8.80 -10.67
CA ALA A 95 13.60 8.71 -10.74
C ALA A 95 13.02 8.81 -9.33
N ILE A 96 12.36 9.92 -9.03
CA ILE A 96 11.69 10.13 -7.75
C ILE A 96 10.20 9.92 -8.00
N LEU A 97 9.65 8.84 -7.43
CA LEU A 97 8.31 8.36 -7.69
C LEU A 97 7.39 8.74 -6.53
N LEU A 98 6.28 9.40 -6.84
CA LEU A 98 5.28 9.86 -5.88
C LEU A 98 3.90 9.31 -6.26
N PRO A 99 2.99 9.05 -5.31
CA PRO A 99 1.62 8.72 -5.66
C PRO A 99 0.94 9.92 -6.33
N GLU A 100 0.14 9.64 -7.36
CA GLU A 100 -0.66 10.66 -8.03
C GLU A 100 -1.81 11.11 -7.13
N ALA A 101 -2.00 12.42 -6.98
CA ALA A 101 -3.05 12.97 -6.13
C ALA A 101 -4.44 12.44 -6.56
N ASN A 102 -5.26 12.06 -5.57
CA ASN A 102 -6.59 11.49 -5.72
C ASN A 102 -6.64 10.09 -6.37
N SER A 103 -5.52 9.38 -6.40
CA SER A 103 -5.48 7.96 -6.79
C SER A 103 -5.76 7.02 -5.61
N ASP A 104 -6.03 5.75 -5.89
CA ASP A 104 -6.30 4.77 -4.82
C ASP A 104 -5.05 4.56 -3.94
N ILE A 105 -3.84 4.61 -4.52
CA ILE A 105 -2.58 4.53 -3.77
C ILE A 105 -2.30 5.80 -2.95
N ASP A 106 -2.73 6.97 -3.43
CA ASP A 106 -2.67 8.23 -2.70
C ASP A 106 -3.52 8.18 -1.42
N THR A 107 -4.76 7.70 -1.54
CA THR A 107 -5.66 7.57 -0.39
C THR A 107 -5.09 6.62 0.67
N TYR A 108 -4.60 5.44 0.24
CA TYR A 108 -3.98 4.46 1.13
C TYR A 108 -2.77 5.03 1.89
N LEU A 109 -1.83 5.66 1.18
CA LEU A 109 -0.62 6.21 1.80
C LEU A 109 -0.91 7.40 2.73
N ARG A 110 -1.97 8.18 2.46
CA ARG A 110 -2.42 9.25 3.39
C ARG A 110 -2.95 8.69 4.70
N MET A 111 -3.67 7.56 4.65
CA MET A 111 -4.17 6.89 5.86
C MET A 111 -3.03 6.39 6.75
N GLN A 112 -1.95 5.86 6.16
CA GLN A 112 -0.78 5.41 6.93
C GLN A 112 -0.03 6.57 7.61
N ALA A 113 -0.17 7.80 7.10
CA ALA A 113 0.47 8.99 7.64
C ALA A 113 -0.39 9.77 8.66
N LEU A 114 -1.52 9.20 9.12
CA LEU A 114 -2.41 9.89 10.06
C LEU A 114 -1.77 10.14 11.43
N ASP A 115 -0.98 9.18 11.93
CA ASP A 115 -0.42 9.22 13.29
C ASP A 115 0.85 10.08 13.42
N GLN A 116 1.35 10.66 12.32
CA GLN A 116 2.53 11.53 12.38
C GLN A 116 2.23 12.89 13.00
N THR A 117 3.22 13.48 13.66
CA THR A 117 3.10 14.79 14.28
C THR A 117 2.92 15.89 13.24
N ASP A 118 2.33 17.03 13.64
CA ASP A 118 2.16 18.17 12.74
C ASP A 118 3.51 18.71 12.21
N ALA A 119 4.58 18.59 12.99
CA ALA A 119 5.93 18.99 12.59
C ALA A 119 6.51 18.08 11.50
N GLU A 120 6.32 16.76 11.64
CA GLU A 120 6.70 15.78 10.61
C GLU A 120 5.89 15.98 9.34
N ARG A 121 4.58 16.24 9.46
CA ARG A 121 3.69 16.53 8.32
C ARG A 121 4.13 17.77 7.56
N ALA A 122 4.41 18.86 8.27
CA ALA A 122 4.89 20.09 7.66
C ALA A 122 6.24 19.89 6.95
N SER A 123 7.16 19.14 7.56
CA SER A 123 8.48 18.84 6.98
C SER A 123 8.36 17.99 5.71
N GLN A 124 7.52 16.95 5.75
CA GLN A 124 7.28 16.10 4.58
C GLN A 124 6.59 16.86 3.44
N GLN A 125 5.63 17.73 3.76
CA GLN A 125 4.96 18.56 2.76
C GLN A 125 5.94 19.55 2.10
N ALA A 126 6.86 20.14 2.88
CA ALA A 126 7.90 21.01 2.34
C ALA A 126 8.85 20.25 1.39
N PHE A 127 9.21 19.01 1.74
CA PHE A 127 10.01 18.13 0.89
C PHE A 127 9.31 17.83 -0.45
N TRP A 128 8.01 17.51 -0.42
CA TRP A 128 7.22 17.28 -1.64
C TRP A 128 7.16 18.50 -2.54
N GLN A 129 6.92 19.68 -1.97
CA GLN A 129 6.88 20.93 -2.72
C GLN A 129 8.22 21.18 -3.42
N LYS A 130 9.34 20.96 -2.72
CA LYS A 130 10.70 21.09 -3.28
C LYS A 130 10.93 20.15 -4.46
N LEU A 131 10.43 18.91 -4.40
CA LEU A 131 10.55 17.93 -5.51
C LEU A 131 9.74 18.34 -6.73
N GLN A 132 8.53 18.87 -6.51
CA GLN A 132 7.64 19.37 -7.56
C GLN A 132 8.23 20.60 -8.26
N GLU A 133 8.73 21.58 -7.50
CA GLU A 133 9.37 22.78 -8.04
C GLU A 133 10.61 22.47 -8.90
N ARG A 134 11.32 21.38 -8.58
CA ARG A 134 12.48 20.92 -9.37
C ARG A 134 12.11 20.11 -10.61
N GLY A 135 10.84 19.73 -10.80
CA GLY A 135 10.41 18.88 -11.90
C GLY A 135 11.03 17.47 -11.87
N ALA A 136 11.51 17.02 -10.70
CA ALA A 136 12.19 15.74 -10.54
C ALA A 136 11.22 14.57 -10.19
N ALA A 137 9.96 14.91 -9.93
CA ALA A 137 8.90 14.01 -9.49
C ALA A 137 8.17 13.34 -10.67
N ILE A 138 8.02 12.02 -10.60
CA ILE A 138 7.20 11.21 -11.51
C ILE A 138 6.04 10.64 -10.69
N THR A 139 4.81 11.00 -11.02
CA THR A 139 3.63 10.49 -10.31
C THR A 139 3.24 9.09 -10.78
N TYR A 140 2.49 8.32 -10.00
CA TYR A 140 1.85 7.07 -10.42
C TYR A 140 0.49 6.86 -9.74
N SER A 141 -0.52 6.39 -10.48
CA SER A 141 -1.90 6.21 -9.98
C SER A 141 -2.13 4.89 -9.25
N ASP A 142 -1.42 3.85 -9.67
CA ASP A 142 -1.60 2.49 -9.22
C ASP A 142 -0.35 1.66 -9.55
N VAL A 143 -0.33 0.40 -9.14
CA VAL A 143 0.81 -0.51 -9.35
C VAL A 143 1.05 -0.81 -10.84
N THR A 144 0.00 -0.82 -11.66
CA THR A 144 0.11 -1.06 -13.11
C THR A 144 0.74 0.14 -13.81
N ASP A 145 0.30 1.35 -13.47
CA ASP A 145 0.87 2.60 -13.96
C ASP A 145 2.32 2.77 -13.52
N PHE A 146 2.61 2.46 -12.26
CA PHE A 146 3.97 2.38 -11.72
C PHE A 146 4.85 1.45 -12.55
N SER A 147 4.41 0.21 -12.77
CA SER A 147 5.13 -0.82 -13.54
C SER A 147 5.44 -0.36 -14.96
N ARG A 148 4.49 0.29 -15.63
CA ARG A 148 4.63 0.83 -16.99
C ARG A 148 5.64 1.99 -17.03
N LYS A 149 5.55 2.93 -16.10
CA LYS A 149 6.48 4.07 -15.99
C LYS A 149 7.88 3.61 -15.65
N LEU A 150 8.02 2.68 -14.70
CA LEU A 150 9.30 2.08 -14.33
C LEU A 150 9.95 1.33 -15.49
N THR A 151 9.20 0.52 -16.24
CA THR A 151 9.70 -0.15 -17.45
C THR A 151 10.28 0.86 -18.45
N THR A 152 9.63 2.02 -18.62
CA THR A 152 10.09 3.09 -19.51
C THR A 152 11.42 3.68 -19.02
N ILE A 153 11.51 3.97 -17.71
CA ILE A 153 12.71 4.51 -17.06
C ILE A 153 13.89 3.54 -17.19
N LEU A 154 13.71 2.29 -16.79
CA LEU A 154 14.76 1.27 -16.83
C LEU A 154 15.20 0.97 -18.27
N THR A 155 14.26 0.99 -19.23
CA THR A 155 14.61 0.81 -20.65
C THR A 155 15.46 1.98 -21.17
N ARG A 156 15.14 3.21 -20.78
CA ARG A 156 15.96 4.39 -21.11
C ARG A 156 17.37 4.28 -20.52
N TRP A 157 17.50 3.84 -19.27
CA TRP A 157 18.82 3.67 -18.63
C TRP A 157 19.61 2.51 -19.21
N SER A 158 18.94 1.43 -19.63
CA SER A 158 19.60 0.29 -20.29
C SER A 158 20.14 0.61 -21.70
N THR A 159 19.62 1.66 -22.35
CA THR A 159 19.96 2.04 -23.73
C THR A 159 20.92 3.23 -23.83
N GLN A 160 21.23 3.90 -22.71
CA GLN A 160 22.22 4.98 -22.66
C GLN A 160 23.63 4.46 -22.38
N ALA A 161 24.52 4.56 -23.36
CA ALA A 161 25.97 4.58 -23.09
C ALA A 161 26.32 5.90 -22.36
N PRO A 162 27.33 5.93 -21.47
CA PRO A 162 27.66 7.13 -20.70
C PRO A 162 28.09 8.26 -21.65
N PRO A 163 27.65 9.52 -21.43
CA PRO A 163 28.08 10.62 -22.28
C PRO A 163 29.58 10.90 -22.03
N PRO A 164 30.37 11.25 -23.07
CA PRO A 164 31.74 11.71 -22.86
C PRO A 164 31.72 13.08 -22.16
N PRO A 165 32.76 13.40 -21.35
CA PRO A 165 32.83 14.68 -20.64
C PRO A 165 32.88 15.83 -21.66
N SER A 166 31.93 16.74 -21.56
CA SER A 166 31.77 17.90 -22.43
C SER A 166 32.97 18.85 -22.30
N THR A 167 33.79 18.89 -23.34
CA THR A 167 34.70 20.01 -23.61
C THR A 167 33.90 21.10 -24.34
N PRO A 168 34.06 22.39 -24.03
CA PRO A 168 33.18 23.44 -24.53
C PRO A 168 33.29 23.62 -26.05
N LEU A 169 32.15 23.77 -26.74
CA LEU A 169 32.10 24.05 -28.18
C LEU A 169 32.41 25.54 -28.46
N PRO A 170 33.36 25.85 -29.38
CA PRO A 170 33.48 27.16 -30.00
C PRO A 170 32.57 27.30 -31.24
N ALA A 171 32.49 28.54 -31.72
CA ALA A 171 31.50 29.11 -32.65
C ALA A 171 31.40 28.50 -34.07
N ALA A 172 30.35 28.97 -34.76
CA ALA A 172 29.67 28.50 -35.96
C ALA A 172 30.42 28.51 -37.32
N GLU A 173 29.65 28.06 -38.35
CA GLU A 173 29.78 28.18 -39.83
C GLU A 173 30.36 26.97 -40.58
N SER A 174 29.96 26.59 -41.80
CA SER A 174 28.74 26.72 -42.64
C SER A 174 28.95 25.77 -43.85
N ALA A 175 27.90 25.30 -44.52
CA ALA A 175 27.99 24.59 -45.81
C ALA A 175 26.78 24.89 -46.73
N PRO A 176 26.90 24.78 -48.06
CA PRO A 176 26.36 25.76 -49.01
C PRO A 176 24.96 25.47 -49.59
N SER A 177 24.40 26.54 -50.15
CA SER A 177 23.04 26.79 -50.64
C SER A 177 22.66 26.15 -51.99
N LEU A 178 21.35 25.92 -52.20
CA LEU A 178 20.70 25.91 -53.52
C LEU A 178 19.40 26.76 -53.52
N SER A 179 19.08 27.26 -54.72
CA SER A 179 18.50 28.56 -55.07
C SER A 179 16.96 28.70 -55.01
N ARG A 180 16.50 29.90 -55.36
CA ARG A 180 15.52 30.73 -54.63
C ARG A 180 14.11 30.83 -55.25
N ASP A 181 13.75 30.14 -56.34
CA ASP A 181 12.52 30.47 -57.10
C ASP A 181 11.48 29.33 -57.29
N LYS A 182 11.40 28.34 -56.40
CA LYS A 182 10.37 27.27 -56.51
C LYS A 182 9.63 26.90 -55.23
N ARG A 183 9.69 27.73 -54.17
CA ARG A 183 9.03 27.44 -52.88
C ARG A 183 7.77 28.24 -52.59
N ASP A 184 7.32 29.09 -53.50
CA ASP A 184 6.14 29.95 -53.28
C ASP A 184 4.78 29.25 -53.50
N ASN A 185 4.69 27.92 -53.44
CA ASN A 185 3.40 27.24 -53.66
C ASN A 185 3.06 26.09 -52.71
N LEU A 186 3.67 26.04 -51.52
CA LEU A 186 3.19 25.15 -50.45
C LEU A 186 2.98 25.85 -49.10
N PHE A 187 2.81 27.17 -49.12
CA PHE A 187 2.25 27.92 -48.00
C PHE A 187 0.94 28.58 -48.44
N ALA A 188 -0.16 27.87 -48.24
CA ALA A 188 -1.48 28.47 -48.06
C ALA A 188 -2.01 27.95 -46.72
N THR A 189 -1.88 28.80 -45.69
CA THR A 189 -2.80 29.05 -44.54
C THR A 189 -3.82 27.92 -44.26
N ASP A 190 -3.86 27.26 -43.10
CA ASP A 190 -3.99 27.82 -41.75
C ASP A 190 -3.28 26.99 -40.67
N THR A 191 -2.61 27.69 -39.76
CA THR A 191 -2.00 27.17 -38.52
C THR A 191 -3.05 26.59 -37.58
N ILE A 192 -2.95 25.29 -37.27
CA ILE A 192 -3.64 24.70 -36.10
C ILE A 192 -2.97 25.27 -34.86
N ASN A 193 -3.69 26.10 -34.12
CA ASN A 193 -3.21 26.70 -32.89
C ASN A 193 -3.20 25.64 -31.77
N ILE A 194 -1.99 25.20 -31.40
CA ILE A 194 -1.76 24.12 -30.43
C ILE A 194 -2.28 24.51 -29.03
N ASP A 195 -2.31 25.81 -28.73
CA ASP A 195 -2.79 26.33 -27.45
C ASP A 195 -4.32 26.20 -27.30
N GLU A 196 -5.11 26.47 -28.36
CA GLU A 196 -6.56 26.23 -28.36
C GLU A 196 -6.90 24.74 -28.25
N LEU A 197 -6.08 23.87 -28.87
CA LEU A 197 -6.30 22.42 -28.79
C LEU A 197 -6.00 21.89 -27.38
N ALA A 198 -4.97 22.45 -26.71
CA ALA A 198 -4.64 22.11 -25.32
C ALA A 198 -5.74 22.57 -24.36
N GLU A 199 -6.33 23.74 -24.60
CA GLU A 199 -7.43 24.28 -23.80
C GLU A 199 -8.71 23.42 -23.96
N VAL A 200 -9.07 23.03 -25.19
CA VAL A 200 -10.19 22.12 -25.46
C VAL A 200 -9.98 20.72 -24.88
N VAL A 201 -8.73 20.22 -24.86
CA VAL A 201 -8.39 18.93 -24.23
C VAL A 201 -8.44 19.05 -22.71
N ALA A 202 -7.96 20.15 -22.13
CA ALA A 202 -8.03 20.42 -20.69
C ALA A 202 -9.49 20.54 -20.23
N GLU A 203 -10.34 21.27 -20.96
CA GLU A 203 -11.78 21.38 -20.67
C GLU A 203 -12.50 20.05 -20.82
N LYS A 204 -12.22 19.25 -21.86
CA LYS A 204 -12.80 17.89 -21.99
C LYS A 204 -12.31 16.93 -20.92
N THR A 205 -11.07 17.07 -20.46
CA THR A 205 -10.51 16.24 -19.39
C THR A 205 -11.10 16.65 -18.05
N ALA A 206 -11.24 17.95 -17.78
CA ALA A 206 -11.92 18.49 -16.61
C ALA A 206 -13.39 18.09 -16.58
N ALA A 207 -14.12 18.21 -17.70
CA ALA A 207 -15.52 17.79 -17.79
C ALA A 207 -15.69 16.28 -17.58
N LYS A 208 -14.72 15.47 -18.01
CA LYS A 208 -14.75 14.01 -17.82
C LYS A 208 -14.33 13.59 -16.42
N ILE A 209 -13.41 14.32 -15.79
CA ILE A 209 -13.09 14.19 -14.36
C ILE A 209 -14.32 14.57 -13.55
N GLU A 210 -14.97 15.69 -13.86
CA GLU A 210 -16.17 16.15 -13.17
C GLU A 210 -17.35 15.19 -13.38
N GLU A 211 -17.50 14.59 -14.57
CA GLU A 211 -18.48 13.54 -14.85
C GLU A 211 -18.19 12.25 -14.06
N VAL A 212 -16.92 11.85 -13.92
CA VAL A 212 -16.53 10.68 -13.11
C VAL A 212 -16.63 10.96 -11.61
N GLN A 213 -16.25 12.16 -11.17
CA GLN A 213 -16.38 12.62 -9.79
C GLN A 213 -17.86 12.70 -9.43
N GLN A 214 -18.70 13.31 -10.27
CA GLN A 214 -20.14 13.35 -10.09
C GLN A 214 -20.73 11.94 -10.09
N LYS A 215 -20.26 11.03 -10.94
CA LYS A 215 -20.75 9.65 -10.94
C LYS A 215 -20.33 8.87 -9.69
N ARG A 216 -19.11 9.08 -9.17
CA ARG A 216 -18.60 8.47 -7.94
C ARG A 216 -19.24 9.09 -6.69
N ASP A 217 -19.46 10.40 -6.69
CA ASP A 217 -20.20 11.12 -5.65
C ASP A 217 -21.68 10.74 -5.69
N GLN A 218 -22.24 10.46 -6.87
CA GLN A 218 -23.59 9.95 -7.04
C GLN A 218 -23.68 8.49 -6.60
N GLU A 219 -22.69 7.64 -6.86
CA GLU A 219 -22.61 6.26 -6.34
C GLU A 219 -22.40 6.23 -4.83
N LEU A 220 -21.52 7.07 -4.28
CA LEU A 220 -21.29 7.21 -2.84
C LEU A 220 -22.52 7.84 -2.17
N ALA A 221 -23.18 8.80 -2.80
CA ALA A 221 -24.44 9.36 -2.33
C ALA A 221 -25.56 8.33 -2.44
N GLU A 222 -25.61 7.48 -3.46
CA GLU A 222 -26.56 6.37 -3.57
C GLU A 222 -26.29 5.29 -2.52
N GLN A 223 -25.02 4.96 -2.24
CA GLN A 223 -24.62 4.08 -1.15
C GLN A 223 -24.96 4.69 0.20
N THR A 224 -24.68 5.97 0.40
CA THR A 224 -25.00 6.72 1.62
C THR A 224 -26.49 6.89 1.77
N LEU A 225 -27.26 7.08 0.69
CA LEU A 225 -28.71 7.17 0.69
C LEU A 225 -29.32 5.79 0.97
N LYS A 226 -28.82 4.72 0.34
CA LYS A 226 -29.21 3.33 0.64
C LYS A 226 -28.88 2.97 2.08
N TYR A 227 -27.72 3.38 2.60
CA TYR A 227 -27.29 3.15 3.97
C TYR A 227 -28.14 3.98 4.95
N ASN A 228 -28.45 5.24 4.62
CA ASN A 228 -29.33 6.10 5.41
C ASN A 228 -30.80 5.66 5.34
N GLU A 229 -31.25 5.08 4.23
CA GLU A 229 -32.57 4.44 4.11
C GLU A 229 -32.61 3.10 4.83
N ALA A 230 -31.54 2.31 4.79
CA ALA A 230 -31.39 1.10 5.60
C ALA A 230 -31.30 1.42 7.09
N LEU A 231 -30.74 2.57 7.47
CA LEU A 231 -30.71 3.09 8.84
C LEU A 231 -32.03 3.72 9.29
N LYS A 232 -33.03 3.92 8.40
CA LYS A 232 -34.44 4.16 8.79
C LYS A 232 -35.06 2.85 9.30
N LEU A 233 -34.40 2.23 10.26
CA LEU A 233 -34.78 0.95 10.82
C LEU A 233 -36.08 1.13 11.60
N LYS A 234 -37.07 0.32 11.26
CA LYS A 234 -38.10 -0.03 12.23
C LYS A 234 -37.44 -0.94 13.28
N PRO A 235 -37.82 -0.85 14.56
CA PRO A 235 -37.37 -1.82 15.56
C PRO A 235 -37.57 -3.26 15.05
N GLY A 236 -36.46 -4.01 14.88
CA GLY A 236 -36.45 -5.41 14.44
C GLY A 236 -35.89 -5.69 13.04
N GLU A 237 -35.58 -4.69 12.23
CA GLU A 237 -34.86 -4.89 10.95
C GLU A 237 -33.34 -4.92 11.17
N LEU A 238 -32.63 -5.80 10.46
CA LEU A 238 -31.17 -5.97 10.57
C LEU A 238 -30.46 -5.04 9.58
N VAL A 239 -29.42 -4.34 10.06
CA VAL A 239 -28.61 -3.39 9.27
C VAL A 239 -28.06 -4.01 7.99
N PHE A 240 -27.62 -5.28 8.06
CA PHE A 240 -27.04 -6.02 6.94
C PHE A 240 -28.03 -6.97 6.27
N GLY A 241 -29.34 -6.79 6.52
CA GLY A 241 -30.37 -7.71 6.08
C GLY A 241 -30.27 -9.10 6.73
N LYS A 242 -31.00 -10.06 6.16
CA LYS A 242 -30.96 -11.45 6.63
C LYS A 242 -29.66 -12.11 6.15
N PRO A 243 -28.90 -12.78 7.05
CA PRO A 243 -27.67 -13.45 6.65
C PRO A 243 -27.97 -14.54 5.63
N SER A 244 -27.11 -14.64 4.62
CA SER A 244 -27.18 -15.68 3.60
C SER A 244 -26.68 -17.01 4.16
N SER A 245 -27.38 -18.09 3.83
CA SER A 245 -26.96 -19.46 4.15
C SER A 245 -26.30 -20.18 2.97
N SER A 246 -25.80 -19.41 1.98
CA SER A 246 -25.05 -19.98 0.86
C SER A 246 -23.81 -20.74 1.36
N SER A 247 -23.47 -21.84 0.70
CA SER A 247 -22.35 -22.70 1.09
C SER A 247 -21.00 -21.99 1.12
N GLN A 248 -20.83 -20.91 0.35
CA GLN A 248 -19.60 -20.11 0.35
C GLN A 248 -19.36 -19.36 1.66
N PHE A 249 -20.41 -19.12 2.44
CA PHE A 249 -20.34 -18.46 3.75
C PHE A 249 -20.33 -19.47 4.92
N MET A 250 -20.32 -20.76 4.63
CA MET A 250 -20.23 -21.82 5.64
C MET A 250 -18.76 -22.06 5.99
N GLY A 251 -18.44 -22.08 7.28
CA GLY A 251 -17.13 -22.45 7.80
C GLY A 251 -17.21 -22.64 9.31
N ASP A 252 -16.39 -23.52 9.88
CA ASP A 252 -16.37 -23.70 11.34
C ASP A 252 -15.77 -22.48 12.03
N ILE A 253 -14.77 -21.88 11.38
CA ILE A 253 -14.02 -20.73 11.88
C ILE A 253 -14.08 -19.60 10.84
N PHE A 254 -14.31 -18.38 11.31
CA PHE A 254 -14.11 -17.19 10.48
C PHE A 254 -12.83 -16.45 10.91
N MET A 255 -11.97 -16.14 9.94
CA MET A 255 -10.73 -15.40 10.15
C MET A 255 -10.97 -13.90 9.98
N ILE A 256 -10.78 -13.14 11.06
CA ILE A 256 -10.79 -11.69 11.07
C ILE A 256 -9.32 -11.23 11.08
N MET A 257 -8.86 -10.55 10.04
CA MET A 257 -7.47 -10.08 9.97
C MET A 257 -7.29 -8.87 9.05
N PRO A 258 -6.23 -8.06 9.24
CA PRO A 258 -5.88 -7.02 8.30
C PRO A 258 -5.57 -7.62 6.92
N PHE A 259 -6.02 -6.97 5.85
CA PHE A 259 -5.66 -7.30 4.47
C PHE A 259 -4.27 -6.76 4.10
N ALA A 260 -3.26 -7.14 4.87
CA ALA A 260 -1.87 -6.78 4.61
C ALA A 260 -1.01 -8.05 4.40
N ASP A 261 -0.13 -8.02 3.41
CA ASP A 261 0.66 -9.18 2.97
C ASP A 261 1.53 -9.77 4.08
N ALA A 262 1.97 -8.94 5.02
CA ALA A 262 2.72 -9.36 6.20
C ALA A 262 2.01 -10.44 7.04
N PHE A 263 0.68 -10.52 6.98
CA PHE A 263 -0.14 -11.52 7.68
C PHE A 263 -0.57 -12.70 6.79
N ASN A 264 -0.32 -12.65 5.48
CA ASN A 264 -0.73 -13.74 4.58
C ASN A 264 -0.01 -15.05 4.96
N GLY A 265 1.31 -15.00 5.21
CA GLY A 265 2.08 -16.19 5.56
C GLY A 265 1.59 -16.88 6.85
N ILE A 266 1.25 -16.11 7.90
CA ILE A 266 0.74 -16.71 9.14
C ILE A 266 -0.61 -17.40 8.92
N TYR A 267 -1.46 -16.82 8.06
CA TYR A 267 -2.74 -17.42 7.71
C TYR A 267 -2.57 -18.68 6.84
N THR A 268 -1.81 -18.60 5.74
CA THR A 268 -1.68 -19.68 4.75
C THR A 268 -0.84 -20.85 5.23
N ASP A 269 0.22 -20.57 5.97
CA ASP A 269 1.27 -21.56 6.26
C ASP A 269 1.15 -22.14 7.68
N VAL A 270 0.44 -21.45 8.58
CA VAL A 270 0.32 -21.84 9.99
C VAL A 270 -1.13 -22.12 10.38
N ILE A 271 -2.00 -21.11 10.29
CA ILE A 271 -3.38 -21.20 10.81
C ILE A 271 -4.21 -22.16 9.96
N ARG A 272 -4.27 -21.96 8.64
CA ARG A 272 -5.08 -22.80 7.75
C ARG A 272 -4.66 -24.28 7.78
N PRO A 273 -3.36 -24.65 7.73
CA PRO A 273 -2.94 -26.04 7.87
C PRO A 273 -3.29 -26.63 9.24
N LEU A 274 -3.13 -25.86 10.33
CA LEU A 274 -3.54 -26.29 11.66
C LEU A 274 -5.04 -26.60 11.75
N VAL A 275 -5.88 -25.69 11.26
CA VAL A 275 -7.34 -25.87 11.27
C VAL A 275 -7.72 -27.12 10.48
N LYS A 276 -7.07 -27.33 9.32
CA LYS A 276 -7.26 -28.53 8.51
C LYS A 276 -6.82 -29.80 9.26
N ASP A 277 -5.70 -29.78 9.97
CA ASP A 277 -5.22 -30.91 10.81
C ASP A 277 -6.21 -31.26 11.92
N LEU A 278 -6.99 -30.29 12.40
CA LEU A 278 -8.06 -30.47 13.39
C LEU A 278 -9.39 -30.93 12.76
N GLY A 279 -9.46 -31.10 11.44
CA GLY A 279 -10.67 -31.52 10.74
C GLY A 279 -11.75 -30.44 10.63
N LEU A 280 -11.36 -29.17 10.79
CA LEU A 280 -12.25 -28.01 10.72
C LEU A 280 -12.06 -27.26 9.40
N SER A 281 -12.99 -26.36 9.10
CA SER A 281 -12.93 -25.40 8.01
C SER A 281 -12.71 -23.98 8.51
N ILE A 282 -11.98 -23.18 7.73
CA ILE A 282 -11.77 -21.74 8.00
C ILE A 282 -11.98 -20.94 6.71
N THR A 283 -12.66 -19.81 6.84
CA THR A 283 -12.89 -18.85 5.74
C THR A 283 -12.36 -17.47 6.12
N ARG A 284 -11.89 -16.72 5.12
CA ARG A 284 -11.43 -15.33 5.25
C ARG A 284 -12.23 -14.44 4.29
N GLY A 285 -12.43 -13.17 4.66
CA GLY A 285 -13.31 -12.25 3.93
C GLY A 285 -12.99 -12.04 2.45
N ASP A 286 -11.73 -12.17 2.05
CA ASP A 286 -11.27 -12.02 0.65
C ASP A 286 -11.42 -13.30 -0.20
N GLU A 287 -11.84 -14.42 0.39
CA GLU A 287 -12.04 -15.69 -0.32
C GLU A 287 -13.44 -15.81 -0.94
N PHE A 288 -14.34 -14.88 -0.63
CA PHE A 288 -15.68 -14.87 -1.18
C PHE A 288 -15.66 -14.40 -2.65
N THR A 289 -16.15 -15.26 -3.54
CA THR A 289 -16.24 -14.95 -4.97
C THR A 289 -17.61 -14.37 -5.30
N SER A 290 -17.76 -13.05 -5.25
CA SER A 290 -19.00 -12.39 -5.68
C SER A 290 -18.73 -11.21 -6.61
N ALA A 291 -19.48 -11.14 -7.71
CA ALA A 291 -19.43 -10.04 -8.67
C ALA A 291 -20.31 -8.82 -8.27
N ASN A 292 -21.14 -8.95 -7.21
CA ASN A 292 -22.23 -8.01 -6.91
C ASN A 292 -22.36 -7.60 -5.41
N GLY A 293 -21.46 -8.01 -4.51
CA GLY A 293 -21.71 -7.97 -3.05
C GLY A 293 -21.13 -6.75 -2.31
N ILE A 294 -21.94 -6.16 -1.41
CA ILE A 294 -21.44 -5.28 -0.36
C ILE A 294 -20.64 -6.16 0.61
N ILE A 295 -19.33 -5.93 0.73
CA ILE A 295 -18.38 -6.77 1.51
C ILE A 295 -18.91 -7.08 2.91
N MET A 296 -19.54 -6.11 3.58
CA MET A 296 -20.08 -6.30 4.93
C MET A 296 -21.26 -7.26 5.02
N GLU A 297 -22.08 -7.43 3.97
CA GLU A 297 -23.18 -8.42 3.97
C GLU A 297 -22.63 -9.86 3.91
N GLU A 298 -21.49 -10.04 3.25
CA GLU A 298 -20.79 -11.32 3.14
C GLU A 298 -20.13 -11.70 4.46
N VAL A 299 -19.40 -10.76 5.05
CA VAL A 299 -18.83 -10.89 6.40
C VAL A 299 -19.94 -11.14 7.43
N TRP A 300 -21.05 -10.40 7.36
CA TRP A 300 -22.24 -10.64 8.19
C TRP A 300 -22.75 -12.07 8.06
N SER A 301 -22.85 -12.59 6.83
CA SER A 301 -23.28 -13.97 6.58
C SER A 301 -22.29 -14.98 7.16
N ALA A 302 -20.98 -14.80 6.91
CA ALA A 302 -19.94 -15.69 7.43
C ALA A 302 -19.88 -15.72 8.95
N LEU A 303 -19.95 -14.55 9.61
CA LEU A 303 -19.99 -14.43 11.06
C LEU A 303 -21.21 -15.14 11.67
N ASN A 304 -22.39 -15.04 11.05
CA ASN A 304 -23.58 -15.75 11.52
C ASN A 304 -23.41 -17.27 11.42
N ASN A 305 -22.74 -17.75 10.36
CA ASN A 305 -22.62 -19.18 10.05
C ASN A 305 -21.43 -19.89 10.72
N CYS A 306 -20.43 -19.16 11.24
CA CYS A 306 -19.28 -19.75 11.92
C CYS A 306 -19.57 -20.19 13.37
N GLN A 307 -18.76 -21.10 13.91
CA GLN A 307 -18.85 -21.51 15.32
C GLN A 307 -18.11 -20.53 16.23
N PHE A 308 -16.93 -20.07 15.81
CA PHE A 308 -16.10 -19.09 16.51
C PHE A 308 -15.18 -18.35 15.53
N VAL A 309 -14.52 -17.29 16.02
CA VAL A 309 -13.61 -16.48 15.20
C VAL A 309 -12.17 -16.56 15.70
N ILE A 310 -11.22 -16.42 14.79
CA ILE A 310 -9.82 -16.10 15.11
C ILE A 310 -9.58 -14.68 14.62
N ALA A 311 -9.10 -13.80 15.50
CA ALA A 311 -8.87 -12.39 15.19
C ALA A 311 -7.39 -12.01 15.34
N GLU A 312 -6.79 -11.56 14.25
CA GLU A 312 -5.45 -10.94 14.23
C GLU A 312 -5.62 -9.46 14.57
N ILE A 313 -5.20 -9.07 15.79
CA ILE A 313 -5.45 -7.73 16.34
C ILE A 313 -4.21 -6.83 16.35
N THR A 314 -3.15 -7.21 15.64
CA THR A 314 -1.90 -6.45 15.57
C THR A 314 -2.14 -5.09 14.91
N GLY A 315 -1.61 -4.03 15.52
CA GLY A 315 -1.69 -2.68 14.98
C GLY A 315 -3.06 -2.00 15.12
N GLY A 316 -4.08 -2.67 15.66
CA GLY A 316 -5.38 -2.05 15.95
C GLY A 316 -6.19 -1.67 14.70
N ASN A 317 -6.22 -2.53 13.69
CA ASN A 317 -6.93 -2.26 12.44
C ASN A 317 -8.46 -2.05 12.64
N ASP A 318 -9.00 -0.93 12.15
CA ASP A 318 -10.42 -0.58 12.33
C ASP A 318 -11.39 -1.65 11.81
N ASN A 319 -11.09 -2.28 10.67
CA ASN A 319 -11.96 -3.32 10.11
C ASN A 319 -12.00 -4.56 11.01
N VAL A 320 -10.83 -5.00 11.51
CA VAL A 320 -10.75 -6.10 12.48
C VAL A 320 -11.61 -5.78 13.70
N PHE A 321 -11.58 -4.55 14.19
CA PHE A 321 -12.34 -4.12 15.36
C PHE A 321 -13.84 -4.10 15.10
N TYR A 322 -14.25 -3.63 13.92
CA TYR A 322 -15.63 -3.62 13.50
C TYR A 322 -16.21 -5.04 13.42
N GLU A 323 -15.51 -5.95 12.75
CA GLU A 323 -15.91 -7.35 12.60
C GLU A 323 -15.90 -8.10 13.94
N LEU A 324 -14.90 -7.86 14.79
CA LEU A 324 -14.81 -8.44 16.13
C LEU A 324 -15.96 -7.94 17.02
N GLY A 325 -16.34 -6.67 16.92
CA GLY A 325 -17.51 -6.12 17.60
C GLY A 325 -18.83 -6.80 17.17
N ILE A 326 -18.99 -7.08 15.88
CA ILE A 326 -20.13 -7.86 15.36
C ILE A 326 -20.09 -9.29 15.89
N ALA A 327 -18.92 -9.95 15.87
CA ALA A 327 -18.74 -11.31 16.39
C ALA A 327 -19.13 -11.40 17.88
N HIS A 328 -18.68 -10.44 18.70
CA HIS A 328 -19.07 -10.34 20.11
C HIS A 328 -20.58 -10.15 20.28
N THR A 329 -21.21 -9.31 19.43
CA THR A 329 -22.65 -9.09 19.46
C THR A 329 -23.43 -10.36 19.12
N LEU A 330 -22.91 -11.18 18.22
CA LEU A 330 -23.44 -12.49 17.85
C LEU A 330 -23.08 -13.60 18.86
N ASN A 331 -22.42 -13.24 19.97
CA ASN A 331 -21.94 -14.17 20.99
C ASN A 331 -21.05 -15.29 20.41
N LYS A 332 -20.25 -14.96 19.39
CA LYS A 332 -19.25 -15.86 18.82
C LYS A 332 -18.00 -15.82 19.71
N PRO A 333 -17.50 -16.97 20.20
CA PRO A 333 -16.22 -17.00 20.89
C PRO A 333 -15.11 -16.45 19.98
N ALA A 334 -14.18 -15.69 20.55
CA ALA A 334 -13.08 -15.08 19.81
C ALA A 334 -11.74 -15.54 20.38
N LEU A 335 -10.89 -16.11 19.53
CA LEU A 335 -9.49 -16.37 19.83
C LEU A 335 -8.66 -15.23 19.26
N LEU A 336 -8.10 -14.41 20.14
CA LEU A 336 -7.31 -13.25 19.75
C LEU A 336 -5.84 -13.64 19.60
N ILE A 337 -5.21 -13.23 18.50
CA ILE A 337 -3.77 -13.40 18.25
C ILE A 337 -3.13 -12.06 17.95
N THR A 338 -1.90 -11.85 18.39
CA THR A 338 -1.20 -10.58 18.20
C THR A 338 0.31 -10.72 18.16
N GLN A 339 0.96 -9.85 17.39
CA GLN A 339 2.40 -9.63 17.39
C GLN A 339 2.83 -8.52 18.37
N ALA A 340 1.89 -7.95 19.12
CA ALA A 340 2.17 -6.94 20.12
C ALA A 340 3.12 -7.48 21.19
N THR A 341 4.29 -6.86 21.31
CA THR A 341 5.30 -7.25 22.33
C THR A 341 4.98 -6.71 23.72
N LYS A 342 4.07 -5.73 23.80
CA LYS A 342 3.67 -5.07 25.03
C LYS A 342 2.14 -4.95 25.10
N PRO A 343 1.52 -5.12 26.28
CA PRO A 343 0.06 -5.01 26.43
C PRO A 343 -0.49 -3.65 25.97
N GLU A 344 0.29 -2.58 26.08
CA GLU A 344 -0.12 -1.22 25.71
C GLU A 344 -0.32 -1.05 24.20
N SER A 345 0.31 -1.91 23.40
CA SER A 345 0.16 -1.96 21.94
C SER A 345 -1.12 -2.69 21.50
N VAL A 346 -1.81 -3.38 22.42
CA VAL A 346 -3.15 -3.92 22.17
C VAL A 346 -4.18 -2.81 22.47
N PRO A 347 -5.17 -2.59 21.58
CA PRO A 347 -6.15 -1.53 21.80
C PRO A 347 -6.94 -1.70 23.10
N PHE A 348 -7.21 -0.57 23.73
CA PHE A 348 -7.65 -0.50 25.13
C PHE A 348 -8.90 -1.35 25.42
N ASP A 349 -9.90 -1.31 24.55
CA ASP A 349 -11.18 -1.99 24.74
C ASP A 349 -11.07 -3.52 24.79
N ILE A 350 -10.06 -4.12 24.15
CA ILE A 350 -9.84 -5.58 24.14
C ILE A 350 -8.59 -6.01 24.89
N ARG A 351 -7.80 -5.06 25.40
CA ARG A 351 -6.54 -5.34 26.12
C ARG A 351 -6.71 -6.23 27.35
N HIS A 352 -7.87 -6.19 27.98
CA HIS A 352 -8.20 -6.99 29.16
C HIS A 352 -8.57 -8.45 28.83
N LEU A 353 -8.78 -8.76 27.55
CA LEU A 353 -9.06 -10.11 27.07
C LEU A 353 -7.77 -10.93 26.95
N ARG A 354 -7.90 -12.26 26.93
CA ARG A 354 -6.77 -13.15 26.69
C ARG A 354 -6.46 -13.16 25.19
N TYR A 355 -5.20 -12.97 24.86
CA TYR A 355 -4.67 -13.09 23.50
C TYR A 355 -3.40 -13.94 23.49
N ILE A 356 -3.17 -14.62 22.37
CA ILE A 356 -1.95 -15.39 22.11
C ILE A 356 -0.96 -14.46 21.43
N GLN A 357 0.15 -14.19 22.10
CA GLN A 357 1.24 -13.42 21.53
C GLN A 357 2.15 -14.32 20.70
N TYR A 358 2.51 -13.89 19.50
CA TYR A 358 3.44 -14.60 18.63
C TYR A 358 4.42 -13.65 17.92
N ASP A 359 5.57 -14.18 17.54
CA ASP A 359 6.53 -13.47 16.69
C ASP A 359 6.36 -13.94 15.25
N ASN A 360 6.41 -13.02 14.28
CA ASN A 360 6.32 -13.36 12.85
C ASN A 360 7.64 -13.93 12.31
N THR A 361 8.03 -15.08 12.85
CA THR A 361 9.22 -15.86 12.48
C THR A 361 8.84 -17.32 12.35
N VAL A 362 9.70 -18.16 11.77
CA VAL A 362 9.44 -19.62 11.66
C VAL A 362 9.22 -20.26 13.04
N ALA A 363 10.06 -19.93 14.01
CA ALA A 363 9.93 -20.44 15.37
C ALA A 363 8.66 -19.90 16.08
N GLY A 364 8.37 -18.61 15.89
CA GLY A 364 7.17 -17.97 16.44
C GLY A 364 5.88 -18.53 15.84
N GLY A 365 5.85 -18.80 14.54
CA GLY A 365 4.74 -19.49 13.87
C GLY A 365 4.53 -20.91 14.38
N GLY A 366 5.61 -21.66 14.63
CA GLY A 366 5.54 -22.99 15.26
C GLY A 366 4.90 -22.92 16.66
N LYS A 367 5.32 -21.96 17.47
CA LYS A 367 4.73 -21.74 18.80
C LYS A 367 3.27 -21.32 18.73
N LEU A 368 2.93 -20.37 17.85
CA LEU A 368 1.54 -19.95 17.61
C LEU A 368 0.67 -21.14 17.25
N ARG A 369 1.17 -22.04 16.39
CA ARG A 369 0.46 -23.25 15.99
C ARG A 369 0.08 -24.10 17.20
N ASP A 370 1.02 -24.33 18.09
CA ASP A 370 0.80 -25.18 19.27
C ASP A 370 -0.15 -24.51 20.27
N ASP A 371 0.02 -23.21 20.52
CA ASP A 371 -0.84 -22.44 21.42
C ASP A 371 -2.27 -22.31 20.88
N LEU A 372 -2.44 -22.11 19.57
CA LEU A 372 -3.75 -22.12 18.91
C LEU A 372 -4.37 -23.52 18.94
N LYS A 373 -3.59 -24.57 18.70
CA LYS A 373 -4.10 -25.95 18.76
C LYS A 373 -4.69 -26.26 20.13
N ALA A 374 -3.99 -25.89 21.20
CA ALA A 374 -4.47 -26.06 22.56
C ALA A 374 -5.74 -25.25 22.82
N SER A 375 -5.74 -23.97 22.43
CA SER A 375 -6.88 -23.06 22.57
C SER A 375 -8.12 -23.53 21.81
N ILE A 376 -7.98 -23.94 20.55
CA ILE A 376 -9.07 -24.46 19.71
C ILE A 376 -9.61 -25.77 20.30
N THR A 377 -8.73 -26.71 20.66
CA THR A 377 -9.17 -28.00 21.24
C THR A 377 -9.96 -27.78 22.53
N ARG A 378 -9.50 -26.86 23.39
CA ARG A 378 -10.19 -26.51 24.63
C ARG A 378 -11.55 -25.85 24.35
N LEU A 379 -11.57 -24.88 23.45
CA LEU A 379 -12.79 -24.17 23.05
C LEU A 379 -13.84 -25.14 22.48
N LEU A 380 -13.43 -26.07 21.62
CA LEU A 380 -14.32 -27.10 21.09
C LEU A 380 -14.87 -28.00 22.21
N SER A 381 -14.04 -28.42 23.16
CA SER A 381 -14.52 -29.18 24.35
C SER A 381 -15.57 -28.37 25.13
N ASP A 382 -15.33 -27.08 25.38
CA ASP A 382 -16.31 -26.21 26.05
C ASP A 382 -17.62 -26.06 25.26
N LEU A 383 -17.53 -25.92 23.93
CA LEU A 383 -18.69 -25.86 23.05
C LEU A 383 -19.52 -27.16 23.08
N HIS A 384 -18.86 -28.33 23.08
CA HIS A 384 -19.52 -29.64 23.16
C HIS A 384 -20.08 -29.96 24.55
N GLU A 385 -19.41 -29.54 25.62
CA GLU A 385 -19.77 -29.88 27.00
C GLU A 385 -20.96 -29.05 27.53
N GLY A 386 -21.21 -27.86 26.99
CA GLY A 386 -22.42 -27.15 27.38
C GLY A 386 -22.46 -25.65 27.14
N TRP A 387 -21.90 -25.14 26.04
CA TRP A 387 -22.22 -23.79 25.56
C TRP A 387 -23.63 -23.77 24.92
N GLY A 388 -24.62 -24.22 25.69
CA GLY A 388 -25.99 -24.49 25.24
C GLY A 388 -26.91 -25.17 26.26
N LYS A 389 -26.45 -25.53 27.47
CA LYS A 389 -27.33 -25.98 28.56
C LYS A 389 -27.63 -24.82 29.53
N GLN A 390 -28.50 -23.93 29.04
CA GLN A 390 -29.36 -22.90 29.68
C GLN A 390 -29.08 -22.40 31.11
N THR A 391 -29.14 -21.08 31.26
CA THR A 391 -30.03 -20.47 32.26
C THR A 391 -30.91 -19.41 31.59
N THR A 392 -32.10 -19.82 31.16
CA THR A 392 -33.23 -18.90 30.93
C THR A 392 -33.55 -18.23 32.28
N PRO A 393 -33.54 -16.89 32.41
CA PRO A 393 -34.07 -16.23 33.60
C PRO A 393 -35.60 -16.34 33.68
#